data_AF-A0A7S4RZA1-F1
#
_entry.id   AF-A0A7S4RZA1-F1
#
_cell.length_a   1.000
_cell.length_b   1.000
_cell.length_c   1.000
_cell.angle_alpha   90.00
_cell.angle_beta   90.00
_cell.angle_gamma   90.00
#
_symmetry.space_group_name_H-M   'P 1'
#
loop_
_entity.id
_entity.type
_entity.pdbx_description
1 polymer ?
#
loop_
_entity_poly.entity_id
_entity_poly.type
_entity_poly.pdbx_seq_one_letter_code
_entity_poly.pdbx_strand_id
1 'polypeptide(L)'
;MQRKEIGSLAQQIRYCYSANKRSKNPVYFSVSSLSGETHKQLSNVAGFPDQWVGRAFDCSEKSLLEMHTDKSKLVYLTADSENILDHLDDSKTYIIGGIVDRNRLKGITIAKAKELGLETAKLPIGSYLEMF
;
A
#
# COMPACT_ATOMS: atom_id res chain seq x y z
N MET A 1 3.48 -1.42 -15.51
CA MET A 1 3.15 -2.81 -15.17
C MET A 1 2.55 -3.49 -16.39
N GLN A 2 2.94 -4.72 -16.68
CA GLN A 2 2.33 -5.56 -17.72
C GLN A 2 0.91 -5.97 -17.31
N ARG A 3 0.07 -6.39 -18.26
CA ARG A 3 -1.33 -6.78 -17.99
C ARG A 3 -1.48 -7.81 -16.87
N LYS A 4 -0.58 -8.80 -16.81
CA LYS A 4 -0.56 -9.82 -15.74
C LYS A 4 -0.20 -9.22 -14.38
N GLU A 5 0.72 -8.26 -14.34
CA GLU A 5 1.12 -7.54 -13.12
C GLU A 5 -0.03 -6.67 -12.59
N ILE A 6 -0.76 -5.99 -13.49
CA ILE A 6 -1.97 -5.22 -13.15
C ILE A 6 -3.06 -6.12 -12.53
N GLY A 7 -3.32 -7.27 -13.16
CA GLY A 7 -4.25 -8.27 -12.61
C GLY A 7 -3.85 -8.79 -11.24
N SER A 8 -2.54 -8.99 -11.04
CA SER A 8 -1.99 -9.41 -9.75
C SER A 8 -2.17 -8.31 -8.69
N LEU A 9 -1.92 -7.05 -9.03
CA LEU A 9 -2.12 -5.92 -8.12
C LEU A 9 -3.59 -5.76 -7.70
N ALA A 10 -4.52 -5.78 -8.66
CA ALA A 10 -5.95 -5.70 -8.36
C ALA A 10 -6.39 -6.85 -7.44
N GLN A 11 -5.86 -8.06 -7.66
CA GLN A 11 -6.11 -9.20 -6.79
C GLN A 11 -5.51 -9.00 -5.38
N GLN A 12 -4.29 -8.48 -5.25
CA GLN A 12 -3.67 -8.21 -3.96
C GLN A 12 -4.43 -7.15 -3.16
N ILE A 13 -4.93 -6.09 -3.79
CA ILE A 13 -5.80 -5.08 -3.14
C ILE A 13 -7.06 -5.75 -2.56
N ARG A 14 -7.68 -6.68 -3.31
CA ARG A 14 -8.84 -7.46 -2.81
C ARG A 14 -8.46 -8.33 -1.62
N TYR A 15 -7.27 -8.93 -1.61
CA TYR A 15 -6.79 -9.71 -0.47
C TYR A 15 -6.56 -8.83 0.75
N CYS A 16 -5.96 -7.65 0.60
CA CYS A 16 -5.79 -6.67 1.69
C CYS A 16 -7.15 -6.28 2.29
N TYR A 17 -8.12 -5.88 1.47
CA TYR A 17 -9.48 -5.56 1.94
C TYR A 17 -10.13 -6.74 2.68
N SER A 18 -10.03 -7.94 2.09
CA SER A 18 -10.62 -9.15 2.67
C SER A 18 -9.98 -9.54 4.01
N ALA A 19 -8.66 -9.41 4.13
CA ALA A 19 -7.91 -9.66 5.35
C ALA A 19 -8.26 -8.61 6.42
N ASN A 20 -8.30 -7.33 6.05
CA ASN A 20 -8.67 -6.24 6.95
C ASN A 20 -10.08 -6.43 7.53
N LYS A 21 -11.05 -6.79 6.67
CA LYS A 21 -12.43 -7.09 7.08
C LYS A 21 -12.56 -8.20 8.13
N ARG A 22 -11.61 -9.15 8.16
CA ARG A 22 -11.58 -10.28 9.11
C ARG A 22 -10.61 -10.05 10.27
N SER A 23 -9.88 -8.94 10.28
CA SER A 23 -8.91 -8.63 11.33
C SER A 23 -9.62 -8.37 12.66
N LYS A 24 -8.98 -8.76 13.77
CA LYS A 24 -9.43 -8.37 15.12
C LYS A 24 -9.31 -6.85 15.31
N ASN A 25 -8.30 -6.25 14.68
CA ASN A 25 -8.03 -4.81 14.68
C ASN A 25 -8.02 -4.34 13.22
N PRO A 26 -9.19 -4.01 12.63
CA PRO A 26 -9.24 -3.47 11.28
C PRO A 26 -8.64 -2.07 11.24
N VAL A 27 -7.91 -1.76 10.18
CA VAL A 27 -7.36 -0.43 9.92
C VAL A 27 -8.20 0.33 8.90
N TYR A 28 -8.05 1.65 8.83
CA TYR A 28 -8.54 2.40 7.68
C TYR A 28 -7.64 2.11 6.48
N PHE A 29 -8.18 1.46 5.44
CA PHE A 29 -7.41 1.04 4.28
C PHE A 29 -7.73 1.92 3.07
N SER A 30 -6.79 2.76 2.64
CA SER A 30 -6.96 3.64 1.49
C SER A 30 -6.11 3.23 0.28
N VAL A 31 -6.60 3.54 -0.92
CA VAL A 31 -5.87 3.38 -2.19
C VAL A 31 -5.83 4.72 -2.93
N SER A 32 -4.68 5.40 -2.89
CA SER A 32 -4.43 6.63 -3.64
C SER A 32 -4.03 6.35 -5.08
N SER A 33 -4.20 7.33 -5.97
CA SER A 33 -3.84 7.25 -7.40
C SER A 33 -4.45 6.05 -8.11
N LEU A 34 -5.63 5.60 -7.67
CA LEU A 34 -6.31 4.45 -8.26
C LEU A 34 -7.00 4.87 -9.56
N SER A 35 -6.38 4.56 -10.70
CA SER A 35 -6.92 4.86 -12.02
C SER A 35 -6.62 3.75 -13.04
N GLY A 36 -7.11 3.94 -14.27
CA GLY A 36 -6.81 3.06 -15.40
C GLY A 36 -7.29 1.62 -15.21
N GLU A 37 -6.50 0.67 -15.71
CA GLU A 37 -6.89 -0.75 -15.76
C GLU A 37 -7.01 -1.40 -14.38
N THR A 38 -6.22 -0.98 -13.37
CA THR A 38 -6.37 -1.47 -12.00
C THR A 38 -7.73 -1.07 -11.43
N HIS A 39 -8.13 0.18 -11.61
CA HIS A 39 -9.45 0.67 -11.18
C HIS A 39 -10.56 -0.12 -11.88
N LYS A 40 -10.49 -0.24 -13.21
CA LYS A 40 -11.46 -1.00 -14.01
C LYS A 40 -11.64 -2.45 -13.53
N GLN A 41 -10.55 -3.12 -13.15
CA GLN A 41 -10.63 -4.49 -12.64
C GLN A 41 -11.27 -4.57 -11.25
N LEU A 42 -11.01 -3.60 -10.38
CA LEU A 42 -11.69 -3.49 -9.09
C LEU A 42 -13.18 -3.15 -9.22
N SER A 43 -13.56 -2.32 -10.19
CA SER A 43 -14.97 -1.99 -10.48
C SER A 43 -15.82 -3.20 -10.88
N ASN A 44 -15.20 -4.30 -11.34
CA ASN A 44 -15.91 -5.55 -11.63
C ASN A 44 -16.11 -6.43 -10.37
N VAL A 45 -15.60 -6.01 -9.21
CA VAL A 45 -15.73 -6.75 -7.95
C VAL A 45 -17.01 -6.34 -7.25
N ALA A 46 -17.83 -7.33 -6.87
CA ALA A 46 -19.07 -7.08 -6.15
C ALA A 46 -18.84 -6.22 -4.89
N GLY A 47 -19.63 -5.14 -4.79
CA GLY A 47 -19.60 -4.20 -3.67
C GLY A 47 -18.49 -3.15 -3.73
N PHE A 48 -17.59 -3.17 -4.71
CA PHE A 48 -16.62 -2.09 -4.89
C PHE A 48 -17.26 -0.90 -5.66
N PRO A 49 -17.02 0.36 -5.25
CA PRO A 49 -16.40 0.77 -3.98
C PRO A 49 -17.43 0.88 -2.83
N ASP A 50 -18.72 1.04 -3.12
CA ASP A 50 -19.72 1.52 -2.15
C ASP A 50 -19.85 0.67 -0.87
N GLN A 51 -19.89 -0.66 -1.00
CA GLN A 51 -19.98 -1.53 0.17
C GLN A 51 -18.65 -1.62 0.92
N TRP A 52 -17.54 -1.39 0.23
CA TRP A 52 -16.21 -1.40 0.84
C TRP A 52 -16.03 -0.15 1.70
N VAL A 53 -16.52 1.00 1.24
CA VAL A 53 -16.50 2.26 2.02
C VAL A 53 -17.15 2.08 3.39
N GLY A 54 -18.27 1.33 3.47
CA GLY A 54 -18.91 0.97 4.74
C GLY A 54 -18.07 0.05 5.66
N ARG A 55 -16.86 -0.34 5.26
CA ARG A 55 -15.94 -1.24 5.97
C ARG A 55 -14.53 -0.63 6.11
N ALA A 56 -14.46 0.68 6.38
CA ALA A 56 -13.22 1.44 6.59
C ALA A 56 -12.24 1.32 5.42
N PHE A 57 -12.77 1.45 4.20
CA PHE A 57 -12.00 1.49 2.97
C PHE A 57 -12.22 2.80 2.23
N ASP A 58 -11.22 3.29 1.53
CA ASP A 58 -11.33 4.45 0.66
C ASP A 58 -10.46 4.30 -0.59
N CYS A 59 -10.86 4.91 -1.69
CA CYS A 59 -10.05 4.97 -2.90
C CYS A 59 -10.27 6.25 -3.67
N SER A 60 -9.21 6.77 -4.28
CA SER A 60 -9.26 8.02 -5.02
C SER A 60 -8.26 8.04 -6.16
N GLU A 61 -8.56 8.81 -7.21
CA GLU A 61 -7.59 9.16 -8.24
C GLU A 61 -6.54 10.18 -7.74
N LYS A 62 -6.83 10.86 -6.63
CA LYS A 62 -5.92 11.80 -5.97
C LYS A 62 -4.61 11.13 -5.58
N SER A 63 -3.51 11.86 -5.68
CA SER A 63 -2.21 11.40 -5.20
C SER A 63 -2.17 11.20 -3.68
N LEU A 64 -1.17 10.46 -3.22
CA LEU A 64 -0.93 10.21 -1.79
C LEU A 64 -0.96 11.51 -0.97
N LEU A 65 -0.30 12.56 -1.44
CA LEU A 65 -0.17 13.83 -0.72
C LEU A 65 -1.43 14.71 -0.80
N GLU A 66 -2.30 14.47 -1.78
CA GLU A 66 -3.62 15.11 -1.85
C GLU A 66 -4.62 14.43 -0.91
N MET A 67 -4.49 13.12 -0.67
CA MET A 67 -5.30 12.38 0.31
C MET A 67 -4.79 12.58 1.74
N HIS A 68 -3.48 12.69 1.92
CA HIS A 68 -2.84 12.81 3.23
C HIS A 68 -1.91 14.03 3.26
N THR A 69 -2.45 15.14 3.75
CA THR A 69 -1.78 16.46 3.72
C THR A 69 -0.69 16.61 4.78
N ASP A 70 -0.80 15.90 5.90
CA ASP A 70 0.19 15.91 6.98
C ASP A 70 1.31 14.90 6.72
N LYS A 71 2.33 15.34 5.98
CA LYS A 71 3.50 14.52 5.63
C LYS A 71 4.25 13.95 6.83
N SER A 72 4.22 14.63 7.98
CA SER A 72 4.95 14.19 9.18
C SER A 72 4.43 12.86 9.74
N LYS A 73 3.21 12.49 9.37
CA LYS A 73 2.56 11.24 9.76
C LYS A 73 2.80 10.10 8.76
N LEU A 74 3.43 10.36 7.63
CA LEU A 74 3.56 9.38 6.54
C LEU A 74 4.87 8.60 6.63
N VAL A 75 4.77 7.27 6.67
CA VAL A 75 5.93 6.36 6.66
C VAL A 75 5.82 5.42 5.46
N TYR A 76 6.72 5.56 4.50
CA TYR A 76 6.75 4.70 3.31
C TYR A 76 7.48 3.38 3.61
N LEU A 77 6.77 2.26 3.50
CA LEU A 77 7.33 0.93 3.70
C LEU A 77 8.07 0.46 2.44
N THR A 78 9.36 0.18 2.59
CA THR A 78 10.19 -0.36 1.51
C THR A 78 11.32 -1.21 2.06
N ALA A 79 11.64 -2.31 1.37
CA ALA A 79 12.72 -3.22 1.77
C ALA A 79 14.10 -2.55 1.71
N ASP A 80 14.26 -1.51 0.88
CA ASP A 80 15.51 -0.77 0.69
C ASP A 80 15.75 0.30 1.78
N SER A 81 14.89 0.39 2.80
CA SER A 81 15.09 1.35 3.91
C SER A 81 16.21 0.90 4.86
N GLU A 82 16.95 1.88 5.39
CA GLU A 82 17.92 1.66 6.46
C GLU A 82 17.24 1.52 7.83
N ASN A 83 16.06 2.13 8.01
CA ASN A 83 15.33 2.11 9.27
C ASN A 83 14.49 0.83 9.39
N ILE A 84 14.51 0.18 10.55
CA ILE A 84 13.69 -1.00 10.84
C ILE A 84 12.42 -0.55 11.57
N LEU A 85 11.27 -1.02 11.10
CA LEU A 85 9.99 -0.81 11.76
C LEU A 85 9.81 -1.83 12.89
N ASP A 86 10.08 -1.42 14.13
CA ASP A 86 9.93 -2.28 15.30
C ASP A 86 8.46 -2.35 15.78
N HIS A 87 7.78 -1.20 15.82
CA HIS A 87 6.39 -1.08 16.26
C HIS A 87 5.57 -0.21 15.31
N LEU A 88 4.27 -0.47 15.27
CA LEU A 88 3.31 0.40 14.60
C LEU A 88 2.84 1.49 15.57
N ASP A 89 2.88 2.74 15.10
CA ASP A 89 2.35 3.91 15.77
C ASP A 89 0.98 4.24 15.16
N ASP A 90 -0.07 4.17 15.98
CA ASP A 90 -1.45 4.39 15.55
C ASP A 90 -1.71 5.83 15.07
N SER A 91 -0.80 6.78 15.34
CA SER A 91 -0.87 8.15 14.83
C SER A 91 -0.28 8.31 13.43
N LYS A 92 0.40 7.29 12.90
CA LYS A 92 1.06 7.29 11.59
C LYS A 92 0.20 6.62 10.52
N THR A 93 0.45 6.98 9.27
CA THR A 93 -0.09 6.32 8.08
C THR A 93 1.06 5.62 7.35
N TYR A 94 0.94 4.29 7.20
CA TYR A 94 1.95 3.46 6.56
C TYR A 94 1.61 3.23 5.08
N ILE A 95 2.54 3.58 4.19
CA ILE A 95 2.34 3.48 2.73
C ILE A 95 3.01 2.22 2.19
N ILE A 96 2.27 1.45 1.41
CA ILE A 96 2.79 0.31 0.65
C ILE A 96 2.76 0.69 -0.84
N GLY A 97 3.86 0.43 -1.55
CA GLY A 97 3.93 0.63 -3.00
C GLY A 97 2.94 -0.28 -3.74
N GLY A 98 1.96 0.31 -4.43
CA GLY A 98 0.98 -0.40 -5.26
C GLY A 98 1.58 -0.90 -6.58
N ILE A 99 2.55 -1.83 -6.51
CA ILE A 99 3.28 -2.32 -7.68
C ILE A 99 3.51 -3.83 -7.58
N VAL A 100 3.43 -4.51 -8.73
CA VAL A 100 3.88 -5.89 -8.90
C VAL A 100 4.93 -5.90 -10.01
N ASP A 101 6.19 -6.08 -9.64
CA ASP A 101 7.32 -5.99 -10.56
C ASP A 101 8.24 -7.23 -10.55
N ARG A 102 8.00 -8.16 -9.61
CA ARG A 102 8.85 -9.32 -9.33
C ARG A 102 10.32 -8.92 -9.07
N ASN A 103 10.52 -7.83 -8.34
CA ASN A 103 11.82 -7.26 -8.00
C ASN A 103 12.68 -6.85 -9.22
N ARG A 104 12.03 -6.53 -10.34
CA ARG A 104 12.69 -6.00 -11.54
C ARG A 104 13.07 -4.52 -11.37
N LEU A 105 12.30 -3.77 -10.59
CA LEU A 105 12.41 -2.31 -10.40
C LEU A 105 13.04 -2.01 -9.03
N LYS A 106 14.29 -2.43 -8.86
CA LYS A 106 15.06 -2.19 -7.63
C LYS A 106 15.10 -0.70 -7.30
N GLY A 107 14.86 -0.36 -6.03
CA GLY A 107 14.97 1.02 -5.55
C GLY A 107 13.83 1.96 -5.95
N ILE A 108 12.79 1.51 -6.67
CA ILE A 108 11.76 2.44 -7.19
C ILE A 108 10.93 3.08 -6.07
N THR A 109 10.58 2.31 -5.03
CA THR A 109 9.76 2.79 -3.91
C THR A 109 10.56 3.68 -2.97
N ILE A 110 11.82 3.35 -2.67
CA ILE A 110 12.70 4.22 -1.87
C ILE A 110 13.01 5.53 -2.60
N ALA A 111 13.23 5.49 -3.92
CA ALA A 111 13.41 6.69 -4.72
C ALA A 111 12.17 7.58 -4.66
N LYS A 112 10.97 6.99 -4.80
CA LYS A 112 9.71 7.74 -4.69
C LYS A 112 9.50 8.35 -3.31
N ALA A 113 9.80 7.61 -2.24
CA ALA A 113 9.69 8.12 -0.88
C ALA A 113 10.63 9.32 -0.64
N LYS A 114 11.87 9.24 -1.14
CA LYS A 114 12.86 10.34 -1.08
C LYS A 114 12.40 11.56 -1.88
N GLU A 115 11.89 11.36 -3.09
CA GLU A 115 11.32 12.44 -3.93
C GLU A 115 10.18 13.19 -3.22
N LEU A 116 9.33 12.45 -2.50
CA LEU A 116 8.20 13.03 -1.76
C LEU A 116 8.60 13.63 -0.40
N GLY A 117 9.83 13.38 0.06
CA GLY A 117 10.36 13.80 1.36
C GLY A 117 9.72 13.06 2.54
N LEU A 118 9.45 11.76 2.39
CA LEU A 118 8.77 10.95 3.40
C LEU A 118 9.75 10.14 4.25
N GLU A 119 9.37 9.90 5.49
CA GLU A 119 10.02 8.91 6.34
C GLU A 119 9.89 7.52 5.70
N THR A 120 10.89 6.66 5.89
CA THR A 120 10.88 5.29 5.33
C THR A 120 11.24 4.29 6.41
N ALA A 121 10.68 3.09 6.31
CA ALA A 121 11.05 1.96 7.15
C ALA A 121 10.92 0.64 6.39
N LYS A 122 11.69 -0.38 6.79
CA LYS A 122 11.54 -1.77 6.33
C LYS A 122 10.95 -2.63 7.44
N LEU A 123 10.23 -3.68 7.07
CA LEU A 123 9.78 -4.68 8.02
C LEU A 123 10.97 -5.46 8.60
N PRO A 124 10.91 -5.94 9.87
CA PRO A 124 12.02 -6.61 10.56
C PRO A 124 12.19 -8.08 10.10
N ILE A 125 12.00 -8.36 8.81
CA ILE A 125 11.92 -9.74 8.28
C ILE A 125 13.25 -10.47 8.40
N GLY A 126 14.38 -9.79 8.14
CA GLY A 126 15.72 -10.39 8.21
C GLY A 126 16.11 -10.86 9.63
N SER A 127 15.42 -10.38 10.66
CA SER A 127 15.62 -10.84 12.04
C SER A 127 14.94 -12.19 12.33
N TYR A 128 13.99 -12.62 11.49
CA TYR A 128 13.16 -13.80 11.72
C TYR A 128 13.21 -14.83 10.57
N LEU A 129 13.74 -14.46 9.40
CA LEU A 129 13.93 -15.36 8.27
C LEU A 129 15.42 -15.48 7.96
N GLU A 130 15.98 -16.68 8.14
CA GLU A 130 17.28 -17.03 7.58
C GLU A 130 17.15 -17.07 6.06
N MET A 131 17.84 -16.14 5.39
CA MET A 131 18.01 -16.19 3.94
C MET A 131 19.21 -17.08 3.65
N PHE A 132 18.97 -18.32 3.23
CA PHE A 132 19.99 -19.24 2.72
C PHE A 132 20.42 -18.86 1.29
#